data_AF-A0A2D5RP74-F1
#
_entry.id   AF-A0A2D5RP74-F1
#
_cell.length_a   1.000
_cell.length_b   1.000
_cell.length_c   1.000
_cell.angle_alpha   90.00
_cell.angle_beta   90.00
_cell.angle_gamma   90.00
#
_symmetry.space_group_name_H-M   'P 1'
#
loop_
_entity.id
_entity.type
_entity.pdbx_description
1 polymer ?
#
loop_
_entity_poly.entity_id
_entity_poly.type
_entity_poly.pdbx_seq_one_letter_code
_entity_poly.pdbx_strand_id
1 'polypeptide(L)'
;MIMRVWVVSKEADLDLTDGQINGWRNFLDLAMAKGCLRTTLAEDSERIIAVSYWPSQEVLDSVVNSEAYEKVGEKVMASWGDQMIPNHELTFNGKILADS
;
A
#
# COMPACT_ATOMS: atom_id res chain seq x y z
N MET A 1 -1.11 -5.27 17.10
CA MET A 1 -1.50 -4.58 15.87
C MET A 1 -0.24 -4.11 15.14
N ILE A 2 -0.19 -4.39 13.84
CA ILE A 2 0.92 -4.01 12.94
C ILE A 2 0.39 -2.94 11.99
N MET A 3 1.19 -1.90 11.77
CA MET A 3 0.97 -0.91 10.72
C MET A 3 1.96 -1.20 9.60
N ARG A 4 1.45 -1.33 8.38
CA ARG A 4 2.27 -1.38 7.17
C ARG A 4 2.05 -0.10 6.37
N VAL A 5 3.15 0.59 6.07
CA VAL A 5 3.22 1.81 5.29
C VAL A 5 4.01 1.53 4.02
N TRP A 6 3.37 1.76 2.88
CA TRP A 6 4.02 1.81 1.58
C TRP A 6 4.15 3.25 1.15
N VAL A 7 5.36 3.63 0.73
CA VAL A 7 5.64 4.96 0.18
C VAL A 7 6.17 4.79 -1.22
N VAL A 8 5.59 5.52 -2.15
CA VAL A 8 6.03 5.58 -3.54
C VAL A 8 6.31 7.03 -3.86
N SER A 9 7.51 7.30 -4.37
CA SER A 9 7.86 8.63 -4.87
C SER A 9 7.18 8.84 -6.22
N LYS A 10 6.61 10.03 -6.44
CA LYS A 10 6.11 10.48 -7.74
C LYS A 10 6.91 11.68 -8.22
N GLU A 11 6.97 11.88 -9.53
CA GLU A 11 7.48 13.14 -10.09
C GLU A 11 6.66 14.31 -9.54
N ALA A 12 7.34 15.41 -9.18
CA ALA A 12 6.70 16.59 -8.62
C ALA A 12 5.62 17.12 -9.58
N ASP A 13 4.48 17.53 -9.01
CA ASP A 13 3.33 18.07 -9.74
C ASP A 13 2.66 17.10 -10.74
N LEU A 14 2.95 15.79 -10.63
CA LEU A 14 2.22 14.76 -11.36
C LEU A 14 1.01 14.29 -10.56
N ASP A 15 -0.18 14.53 -11.08
CA ASP A 15 -1.41 13.98 -10.51
C ASP A 15 -1.55 12.49 -10.85
N LEU A 16 -2.11 11.74 -9.90
CA LEU A 16 -2.47 10.35 -10.12
C LEU A 16 -3.57 10.22 -11.17
N THR A 17 -3.36 9.35 -12.15
CA THR A 17 -4.44 8.98 -13.08
C THR A 17 -5.50 8.12 -12.39
N ASP A 18 -6.74 8.13 -12.88
CA ASP A 18 -7.81 7.25 -12.36
C ASP A 18 -7.42 5.77 -12.38
N GLY A 19 -6.64 5.34 -13.38
CA GLY A 19 -6.12 3.97 -13.47
C GLY A 19 -5.19 3.62 -12.30
N GLN A 20 -4.27 4.52 -11.96
CA GLN A 20 -3.36 4.36 -10.83
C GLN A 20 -4.11 4.39 -9.49
N ILE A 21 -5.06 5.32 -9.31
CA ILE A 21 -5.91 5.38 -8.11
C ILE A 21 -6.68 4.06 -7.94
N ASN A 22 -7.26 3.54 -9.02
CA ASN A 22 -7.99 2.28 -8.99
C ASN A 22 -7.07 1.08 -8.72
N GLY A 23 -5.83 1.10 -9.20
CA GLY A 23 -4.80 0.11 -8.84
C GLY A 23 -4.57 0.05 -7.33
N TRP A 24 -4.35 1.21 -6.70
CA TRP A 24 -4.20 1.32 -5.25
C TRP A 24 -5.46 0.91 -4.49
N ARG A 25 -6.65 1.33 -4.94
CA ARG A 25 -7.91 0.92 -4.32
C ARG A 25 -8.10 -0.59 -4.33
N ASN A 26 -7.87 -1.26 -5.46
CA ASN A 26 -7.97 -2.71 -5.57
C ASN A 26 -7.02 -3.43 -4.59
N PHE A 27 -5.83 -2.90 -4.39
CA PHE A 27 -4.88 -3.42 -3.40
C PHE A 27 -5.39 -3.27 -1.96
N LEU A 28 -5.89 -2.09 -1.61
CA LEU A 28 -6.41 -1.83 -0.27
C LEU A 28 -7.70 -2.63 0.00
N ASP A 29 -8.55 -2.81 -1.00
CA ASP A 29 -9.75 -3.64 -0.92
C ASP A 29 -9.40 -5.12 -0.73
N LEU A 30 -8.38 -5.63 -1.45
CA LEU A 30 -7.85 -6.97 -1.20
C LEU A 30 -7.35 -7.12 0.23
N ALA A 31 -6.60 -6.13 0.73
CA ALA A 31 -6.11 -6.14 2.11
C ALA A 31 -7.28 -6.23 3.11
N MET A 32 -8.29 -5.38 2.96
CA MET A 32 -9.50 -5.39 3.80
C MET A 32 -10.22 -6.74 3.72
N ALA A 33 -10.40 -7.30 2.52
CA ALA A 33 -11.04 -8.60 2.31
C ALA A 33 -10.26 -9.77 2.95
N LYS A 34 -8.98 -9.58 3.25
CA LYS A 34 -8.10 -10.59 3.86
C LYS A 34 -7.79 -10.34 5.33
N GLY A 35 -8.58 -9.50 6.01
CA GLY A 35 -8.49 -9.30 7.46
C GLY A 35 -7.65 -8.10 7.88
N CYS A 36 -7.31 -7.20 6.95
CA CYS A 36 -6.88 -5.86 7.33
C CYS A 36 -8.04 -5.13 8.02
N LEU A 37 -7.72 -4.39 9.09
CA LEU A 37 -8.69 -3.70 9.93
C LEU A 37 -9.08 -2.34 9.35
N ARG A 38 -8.11 -1.68 8.72
CA ARG A 38 -8.28 -0.33 8.16
C ARG A 38 -7.22 -0.11 7.10
N THR A 39 -7.58 0.65 6.07
CA THR A 39 -6.66 1.15 5.06
C THR A 39 -6.78 2.66 4.91
N THR A 40 -5.72 3.29 4.40
CA THR A 40 -5.72 4.71 4.05
C THR A 40 -4.83 4.91 2.84
N LEU A 41 -5.32 5.65 1.85
CA LEU A 41 -4.52 6.15 0.73
C LEU A 41 -4.43 7.66 0.87
N ALA A 42 -3.22 8.19 0.84
CA ALA A 42 -2.95 9.61 0.89
C ALA A 42 -1.89 9.96 -0.14
N GLU A 43 -1.85 11.23 -0.55
CA GLU A 43 -0.80 11.77 -1.39
C GLU A 43 -0.35 13.15 -0.89
N ASP A 44 0.90 13.49 -1.18
CA ASP A 44 1.43 14.85 -1.12
C ASP A 44 1.98 15.24 -2.51
N SER A 45 2.76 16.33 -2.61
CA SER A 45 3.35 16.78 -3.88
C SER A 45 4.43 15.86 -4.45
N GLU A 46 5.02 14.98 -3.62
CA GLU A 46 6.19 14.16 -3.96
C GLU A 46 5.93 12.66 -3.81
N ARG A 47 4.87 12.26 -3.11
CA ARG A 47 4.67 10.90 -2.63
C ARG A 47 3.21 10.48 -2.63
N ILE A 48 3.05 9.17 -2.76
CA ILE A 48 1.82 8.44 -2.46
C ILE A 48 2.11 7.54 -1.27
N ILE A 49 1.19 7.55 -0.30
CA ILE A 49 1.30 6.81 0.95
C ILE A 49 0.08 5.90 1.08
N ALA A 50 0.32 4.60 1.08
CA ALA A 50 -0.70 3.60 1.37
C ALA A 50 -0.43 2.97 2.73
N VAL A 51 -1.38 3.13 3.65
CA VAL A 51 -1.31 2.60 5.02
C VAL A 51 -2.33 1.49 5.19
N SER A 52 -1.93 0.42 5.89
CA SER A 52 -2.79 -0.70 6.24
C SER A 52 -2.55 -1.15 7.68
N TYR A 53 -3.62 -1.47 8.39
CA TYR A 53 -3.63 -1.85 9.80
C TYR A 53 -4.00 -3.32 9.96
N TRP A 54 -3.16 -4.10 10.64
CA TRP A 54 -3.29 -5.54 10.70
C TRP A 54 -3.39 -6.02 12.15
N PRO A 55 -4.27 -7.00 12.46
CA PRO A 55 -4.46 -7.46 13.83
C PRO A 55 -3.19 -8.13 14.38
N SER A 56 -2.49 -8.90 13.56
CA SER A 56 -1.24 -9.59 13.88
C SER A 56 -0.31 -9.65 12.66
N GLN A 57 0.97 -9.96 12.90
CA GLN A 57 1.94 -10.22 11.85
C GLN A 57 1.56 -11.44 11.01
N GLU A 58 1.02 -12.49 11.65
CA GLU A 58 0.56 -13.71 10.97
C GLU A 58 -0.50 -13.44 9.89
N VAL A 59 -1.50 -12.59 10.20
CA VAL A 59 -2.53 -12.23 9.21
C VAL A 59 -1.91 -11.43 8.07
N LEU A 60 -1.03 -10.47 8.35
CA LEU A 60 -0.30 -9.73 7.32
C LEU A 60 0.51 -10.69 6.43
N ASP A 61 1.30 -11.60 7.01
CA ASP A 61 2.14 -12.54 6.28
C ASP A 61 1.30 -13.50 5.42
N SER A 62 0.14 -13.92 5.90
CA SER A 62 -0.78 -14.77 5.12
C SER A 62 -1.25 -14.10 3.83
N VAL A 63 -1.33 -12.76 3.82
CA VAL A 63 -1.68 -11.98 2.64
C VAL A 63 -0.46 -11.79 1.76
N VAL A 64 0.65 -11.31 2.31
CA VAL A 64 1.88 -11.01 1.55
C VAL A 64 2.42 -12.24 0.83
N ASN A 65 2.30 -13.41 1.45
CA ASN A 65 2.78 -14.67 0.89
C ASN A 65 1.71 -15.37 0.02
N SER A 66 0.55 -14.76 -0.23
CA SER A 66 -0.50 -15.36 -1.05
C SER A 66 -0.30 -15.08 -2.55
N GLU A 67 -0.63 -16.05 -3.40
CA GLU A 67 -0.64 -15.86 -4.86
C GLU A 67 -1.54 -14.70 -5.31
N ALA A 68 -2.60 -14.42 -4.55
CA ALA A 68 -3.49 -13.29 -4.83
C ALA A 68 -2.76 -11.95 -4.65
N TYR A 69 -1.90 -11.85 -3.64
CA TYR A 69 -1.09 -10.67 -3.41
C TYR A 69 0.04 -10.55 -4.42
N GLU A 70 0.64 -11.64 -4.88
CA GLU A 70 1.61 -11.61 -5.98
C GLU A 70 0.98 -11.05 -7.26
N LYS A 71 -0.20 -11.57 -7.66
CA LYS A 71 -0.93 -11.10 -8.86
C LYS A 71 -1.45 -9.67 -8.74
N VAL A 72 -1.83 -9.22 -7.54
CA VAL A 72 -2.26 -7.83 -7.31
C VAL A 72 -1.04 -6.91 -7.19
N GLY A 73 0.03 -7.37 -6.55
CA GLY A 73 1.31 -6.68 -6.48
C GLY A 73 1.87 -6.41 -7.87
N GLU A 74 1.89 -7.40 -8.75
CA GLU A 74 2.26 -7.23 -10.16
C GLU A 74 1.40 -6.20 -10.89
N LYS A 75 0.07 -6.22 -10.68
CA LYS A 75 -0.83 -5.23 -11.30
C LYS A 75 -0.64 -3.82 -10.75
N VAL A 76 -0.33 -3.71 -9.46
CA VAL A 76 -0.05 -2.44 -8.79
C VAL A 76 1.30 -1.90 -9.27
N MET A 77 2.35 -2.71 -9.29
CA MET A 77 3.64 -2.40 -9.90
C MET A 77 3.50 -1.99 -11.37
N ALA A 78 2.69 -2.72 -12.15
CA ALA A 78 2.40 -2.40 -13.55
C ALA A 78 1.59 -1.10 -13.69
N SER A 79 0.75 -0.77 -12.70
CA SER A 79 0.01 0.50 -12.68
C SER A 79 0.88 1.69 -12.29
N TRP A 80 2.02 1.47 -11.61
CA TRP A 80 2.93 2.54 -11.18
C TRP A 80 3.56 3.28 -12.36
N GLY A 81 3.83 2.60 -13.47
CA GLY A 81 4.53 3.20 -14.63
C GLY A 81 5.94 3.67 -14.29
N ASP A 82 6.69 4.18 -15.27
CA ASP A 82 8.10 4.58 -15.08
C ASP A 82 8.28 5.82 -14.19
N GLN A 83 7.19 6.56 -13.93
CA GLN A 83 7.19 7.83 -13.18
C GLN A 83 6.96 7.65 -11.67
N MET A 84 6.69 6.44 -11.19
CA MET A 84 6.43 6.16 -9.77
C MET A 84 7.40 5.11 -9.23
N ILE A 85 8.34 5.54 -8.41
CA ILE A 85 9.44 4.70 -7.92
C ILE A 85 9.18 4.29 -6.47
N PRO A 86 9.19 2.99 -6.15
CA PRO A 86 8.99 2.53 -4.77
C PRO A 86 10.07 3.10 -3.86
N ASN A 87 9.67 3.77 -2.79
CA ASN A 87 10.60 4.30 -1.82
C ASN A 87 10.75 3.29 -0.67
N HIS A 88 11.66 2.35 -0.87
CA HIS A 88 11.92 1.27 0.10
C HIS A 88 12.48 1.79 1.43
N GLU A 89 13.17 2.94 1.44
CA GLU A 89 13.71 3.54 2.67
C GLU A 89 12.61 4.08 3.59
N LEU A 90 11.47 4.47 3.02
CA LEU A 90 10.31 4.99 3.76
C LEU A 90 9.21 3.94 3.98
N THR A 91 9.39 2.73 3.45
CA THR A 91 8.45 1.61 3.66
C THR A 91 8.66 1.00 5.04
N PHE A 92 7.59 0.83 5.80
CA PHE A 92 7.65 0.42 7.21
C PHE A 92 6.63 -0.66 7.53
N ASN A 93 7.07 -1.72 8.21
CA ASN A 93 6.21 -2.69 8.88
C ASN A 93 6.55 -2.69 10.37
N GLY A 94 5.66 -2.20 11.22
CA GLY A 94 5.97 -2.24 12.65
C GLY A 94 4.78 -2.05 13.57
N LYS A 95 5.08 -2.05 14.86
CA LYS A 95 4.09 -2.09 15.92
C LYS A 95 3.52 -0.69 16.18
N ILE A 96 2.20 -0.63 16.32
CA ILE A 96 1.51 0.59 16.75
C ILE A 96 1.69 0.73 18.27
N LEU A 97 2.15 1.90 18.70
CA LEU A 97 2.40 2.21 20.12
C LEU A 97 1.22 2.97 20.76
N ALA A 98 0.52 3.80 19.99
CA ALA A 98 -0.68 4.51 20.39
C ALA A 98 -1.53 4.84 19.14
N ASP A 99 -2.84 4.80 19.27
CA ASP A 99 -3.83 5.25 18.29
C ASP A 99 -5.04 5.88 18.99
N SER A 100 -5.77 6.74 18.27
CA SER A 100 -6.95 7.49 18.74
C SER A 100 -8.25 6.77 18.41
#